data_AF-X0S3Y8-F1
#
_entry.id   AF-X0S3Y8-F1
#
_cell.length_a   1.000
_cell.length_b   1.000
_cell.length_c   1.000
_cell.angle_alpha   90.00
_cell.angle_beta   90.00
_cell.angle_gamma   90.00
#
_symmetry.space_group_name_H-M   'P 1'
#
loop_
_entity.id
_entity.type
_entity.pdbx_description
1 polymer ?
#
loop_
_entity_poly.entity_id
_entity_poly.type
_entity_poly.pdbx_seq_one_letter_code
_entity_poly.pdbx_strand_id
1 'polypeptide(L)'
;MNNKYRGKQTMTRLTLDDLLDQLEQARQIAIDDRKPTAMIQATAMMAKLTGYDRPQLKDVNADQVQTISDLMDELANDDQLLPQRISHAQDEY
;
A
#
# COMPACT_ATOMS: atom_id res chain seq x y z
N MET A 1 -52.54 7.23 -15.37
CA MET A 1 -51.34 7.75 -16.09
C MET A 1 -50.09 7.05 -15.57
N ASN A 2 -49.18 6.73 -16.50
CA ASN A 2 -48.05 5.83 -16.36
C ASN A 2 -46.91 6.37 -15.50
N ASN A 3 -46.39 5.54 -14.58
CA ASN A 3 -45.06 5.71 -14.02
C ASN A 3 -44.27 4.41 -14.23
N LYS A 4 -43.94 4.15 -15.49
CA LYS A 4 -43.09 3.03 -15.93
C LYS A 4 -41.77 3.68 -16.38
N TYR A 5 -40.63 3.04 -16.10
CA TYR A 5 -39.25 3.48 -16.39
C TYR A 5 -38.51 4.31 -15.31
N ARG A 6 -38.53 3.86 -14.04
CA ARG A 6 -37.30 3.96 -13.22
C ARG A 6 -36.46 2.72 -13.54
N GLY A 7 -35.58 2.83 -14.53
CA GLY A 7 -34.54 1.83 -14.77
C GLY A 7 -33.71 1.70 -13.50
N LYS A 8 -33.92 0.62 -12.75
CA LYS A 8 -33.02 0.22 -11.68
C LYS A 8 -31.69 -0.15 -12.35
N GLN A 9 -30.74 0.78 -12.34
CA GLN A 9 -29.34 0.49 -12.58
C GLN A 9 -28.88 -0.44 -11.45
N THR A 10 -29.00 -1.74 -11.66
CA THR A 10 -28.40 -2.75 -10.78
C THR A 10 -26.89 -2.63 -10.98
N MET A 11 -26.22 -1.82 -10.17
CA MET A 11 -24.76 -1.88 -10.02
C MET A 11 -24.45 -3.28 -9.47
N THR A 12 -24.25 -4.26 -10.35
CA THR A 12 -23.68 -5.55 -9.96
C THR A 12 -22.35 -5.25 -9.30
N ARG A 13 -22.23 -5.61 -8.03
CA ARG A 13 -20.98 -5.50 -7.28
C ARG A 13 -19.96 -6.38 -8.00
N LEU A 14 -19.18 -5.76 -8.89
CA LEU A 14 -18.12 -6.44 -9.62
C LEU A 14 -17.11 -6.93 -8.58
N THR A 15 -17.00 -8.25 -8.43
CA THR A 15 -16.03 -8.83 -7.49
C THR A 15 -14.65 -8.92 -8.14
N LEU A 16 -13.62 -9.12 -7.33
CA LEU A 16 -12.26 -9.35 -7.84
C LEU A 16 -12.23 -10.60 -8.73
N ASP A 17 -12.95 -11.65 -8.33
CA ASP A 17 -13.02 -12.91 -9.07
C ASP A 17 -13.68 -12.71 -10.45
N ASP A 18 -14.79 -11.95 -10.52
CA ASP A 18 -15.42 -11.60 -11.81
C ASP A 18 -14.46 -10.85 -12.75
N LEU A 19 -13.62 -9.98 -12.19
CA LEU A 19 -12.61 -9.23 -12.94
C LEU A 19 -11.50 -10.13 -13.47
N LEU A 20 -11.04 -11.09 -12.67
CA LEU A 20 -10.02 -12.06 -13.06
C LEU A 20 -10.55 -12.99 -14.17
N ASP A 21 -11.79 -13.47 -14.05
CA ASP A 21 -12.43 -14.30 -15.08
C ASP A 21 -12.60 -13.56 -16.40
N GLN A 22 -12.95 -12.27 -16.38
CA GLN A 22 -13.06 -11.45 -17.58
C GLN A 22 -11.68 -11.22 -18.23
N LEU A 23 -10.64 -11.00 -17.44
CA LEU A 23 -9.28 -10.83 -17.94
C LEU A 23 -8.73 -12.11 -18.57
N GLU A 24 -9.02 -13.28 -18.00
CA GLU A 24 -8.60 -14.55 -18.57
C GLU A 24 -9.33 -14.84 -19.89
N GLN A 25 -10.63 -14.55 -19.97
CA GLN A 25 -11.38 -14.64 -21.23
C GLN A 25 -10.80 -13.68 -22.29
N ALA A 26 -10.49 -12.43 -21.92
CA ALA A 26 -9.87 -11.48 -22.84
C ALA A 26 -8.48 -11.94 -23.31
N ARG A 27 -7.70 -12.57 -22.43
CA ARG A 27 -6.39 -13.17 -22.77
C ARG A 27 -6.56 -14.29 -23.79
N GLN A 28 -7.56 -15.16 -23.61
CA GLN A 28 -7.83 -16.26 -24.54
C GLN A 28 -8.23 -15.74 -25.92
N ILE A 29 -9.12 -14.76 -25.99
CA ILE A 29 -9.50 -14.11 -27.26
C ILE A 29 -8.28 -13.46 -27.92
N ALA A 30 -7.41 -12.81 -27.15
CA ALA A 30 -6.19 -12.20 -27.67
C ALA A 30 -5.19 -13.23 -28.23
N ILE A 31 -5.14 -14.44 -27.67
CA ILE A 31 -4.35 -15.56 -28.21
C ILE A 31 -4.93 -16.00 -29.55
N ASP A 32 -6.24 -16.22 -29.61
CA ASP A 32 -6.94 -16.68 -30.80
C ASP A 32 -6.79 -15.66 -31.96
N ASP A 33 -6.89 -14.37 -31.63
CA ASP A 33 -6.72 -13.25 -32.56
C ASP A 33 -5.25 -12.93 -32.91
N ARG A 34 -4.28 -13.63 -32.30
CA ARG A 34 -2.83 -13.34 -32.41
C ARG A 34 -2.49 -11.87 -32.12
N LYS A 35 -3.09 -11.31 -31.07
CA LYS A 35 -2.85 -9.95 -30.56
C LYS A 35 -1.96 -10.01 -29.30
N PRO A 36 -0.62 -10.12 -29.45
CA PRO A 36 0.29 -10.30 -28.32
C PRO A 36 0.25 -9.12 -27.33
N THR A 37 0.03 -7.89 -27.81
CA THR A 37 -0.08 -6.71 -26.94
C THR A 37 -1.26 -6.82 -25.97
N ALA A 38 -2.42 -7.26 -26.46
CA ALA A 38 -3.61 -7.42 -25.63
C ALA A 38 -3.43 -8.57 -24.62
N MET A 39 -2.80 -9.66 -25.05
CA MET A 39 -2.44 -10.77 -24.14
C MET A 39 -1.52 -10.31 -23.02
N ILE A 40 -0.45 -9.55 -23.33
CA ILE A 40 0.48 -9.02 -22.33
C ILE A 40 -0.24 -8.08 -21.35
N GLN A 41 -1.11 -7.20 -21.86
CA GLN A 41 -1.88 -6.28 -21.03
C GLN A 41 -2.81 -7.03 -20.06
N ALA A 42 -3.53 -8.06 -20.53
CA ALA A 42 -4.39 -8.88 -19.67
C ALA A 42 -3.58 -9.58 -18.57
N THR A 43 -2.44 -10.19 -18.93
CA THR A 43 -1.53 -10.84 -17.97
C THR A 43 -0.97 -9.86 -16.94
N ALA A 44 -0.54 -8.67 -17.38
CA ALA A 44 -0.02 -7.64 -16.49
C ALA A 44 -1.09 -7.14 -15.51
N MET A 45 -2.33 -6.96 -15.99
CA MET A 45 -3.45 -6.57 -15.11
C MET A 45 -3.77 -7.66 -14.08
N MET A 46 -3.77 -8.93 -14.48
CA MET A 46 -3.93 -10.05 -13.53
C MET A 46 -2.83 -10.04 -12.46
N ALA A 47 -1.57 -9.83 -12.86
CA ALA A 47 -0.45 -9.73 -11.92
C ALA A 47 -0.59 -8.54 -10.95
N LYS A 48 -1.09 -7.39 -11.41
CA LYS A 48 -1.39 -6.22 -10.56
C LYS A 48 -2.49 -6.51 -9.55
N LEU A 49 -3.60 -7.11 -9.99
CA LEU A 49 -4.76 -7.41 -9.16
C LEU A 49 -4.48 -8.48 -8.10
N THR A 50 -3.71 -9.50 -8.45
CA THR A 50 -3.30 -10.59 -7.54
C THR A 50 -2.14 -10.21 -6.63
N GLY A 51 -1.47 -9.09 -6.90
CA GLY A 51 -0.39 -8.55 -6.08
C GLY A 51 1.01 -9.08 -6.40
N TYR A 52 1.18 -9.83 -7.50
CA TYR A 52 2.51 -10.21 -8.02
C TYR A 52 3.30 -9.01 -8.53
N ASP A 53 2.63 -7.97 -9.02
CA ASP A 53 3.24 -6.71 -9.48
C ASP A 53 3.06 -5.58 -8.45
N ARG A 54 3.26 -5.90 -7.16
CA ARG A 54 3.29 -4.88 -6.12
C ARG A 54 4.66 -4.20 -6.12
N PRO A 55 4.72 -2.86 -6.07
CA PRO A 55 5.97 -2.20 -5.74
C PRO A 55 6.39 -2.72 -4.36
N GLN A 56 7.59 -3.29 -4.27
CA GLN A 56 8.17 -3.56 -2.96
C GLN A 56 8.34 -2.20 -2.29
N LEU A 57 7.46 -1.89 -1.33
CA LEU A 57 7.68 -0.81 -0.39
C LEU A 57 8.92 -1.23 0.40
N LYS A 58 10.09 -0.86 -0.11
CA LYS A 58 11.32 -0.93 0.65
C LYS A 58 11.14 0.09 1.74
N ASP A 59 10.64 -0.35 2.88
CA ASP A 59 10.57 0.48 4.06
C ASP A 59 12.01 0.75 4.48
N VAL A 60 12.58 1.82 3.92
CA VAL A 60 13.97 2.24 4.14
C VAL A 60 14.20 2.61 5.61
N ASN A 61 13.15 2.76 6.41
CA ASN A 61 13.20 3.15 7.81
C ASN A 61 12.54 2.13 8.75
N ALA A 62 12.20 0.91 8.31
CA ALA A 62 11.63 -0.11 9.20
C ALA A 62 12.55 -0.43 10.40
N ASP A 63 13.86 -0.30 10.22
CA ASP A 63 14.87 -0.48 11.28
C ASP A 63 15.06 0.76 12.18
N GLN A 64 14.48 1.91 11.83
CA GLN A 64 14.62 3.19 12.55
C GLN A 64 13.36 3.57 13.34
N VAL A 65 12.37 2.69 13.44
CA VAL A 65 11.20 2.95 14.29
C VAL A 65 11.59 2.74 15.76
N GLN A 66 12.17 3.78 16.35
CA GLN A 66 12.39 3.89 17.79
C GLN A 66 11.03 3.70 18.48
N THR A 67 10.92 2.73 19.39
CA THR A 67 9.65 2.52 20.08
C THR A 67 9.40 3.65 21.08
N ILE A 68 8.13 3.85 21.45
CA ILE A 68 7.79 4.84 22.49
C ILE A 68 8.55 4.55 23.79
N SER A 69 8.80 3.27 24.11
CA SER A 69 9.60 2.86 25.27
C SER A 69 11.03 3.35 25.19
N ASP A 70 11.68 3.19 24.03
CA ASP A 70 13.06 3.64 23.82
C ASP A 70 13.19 5.17 23.97
N LEU A 71 12.19 5.93 23.49
CA LEU A 71 12.15 7.38 23.66
C LEU A 71 11.94 7.80 25.12
N MET A 72 11.13 7.05 25.88
CA MET A 72 10.90 7.31 27.30
C MET A 72 12.13 7.00 28.15
N ASP A 73 12.88 5.95 27.81
CA ASP A 73 14.13 5.61 28.48
C ASP A 73 15.20 6.69 28.21
N GLU A 74 15.32 7.19 26.97
CA GLU A 74 16.23 8.29 26.65
C GLU A 74 15.89 9.58 27.43
N LEU A 75 14.61 9.97 27.44
CA LEU A 75 14.12 11.14 28.20
C LEU A 75 14.32 10.99 29.71
N ALA A 76 14.11 9.79 30.27
CA ALA A 76 14.29 9.54 31.70
C ALA A 76 15.77 9.61 32.13
N ASN A 77 16.69 9.30 31.22
CA ASN A 77 18.13 9.40 31.47
C ASN A 77 18.67 10.83 31.25
N ASP A 78 18.01 11.65 30.43
CA ASP A 78 18.44 13.03 30.15
C ASP A 78 18.32 13.93 31.41
N ASP A 79 17.28 13.72 32.23
CA ASP A 79 17.09 14.41 33.52
C ASP A 79 18.21 14.15 34.55
N GLN A 80 18.90 13.01 34.45
CA GLN A 80 20.02 12.66 35.35
C GLN A 80 21.34 13.33 34.96
N LEU A 81 21.49 13.77 33.70
CA LEU A 81 22.70 14.40 33.18
C LEU A 81 22.65 15.94 33.24
N LEU A 82 21.46 16.53 33.45
CA LEU A 82 21.31 17.97 33.65
C LEU A 82 22.21 18.54 34.76
N PRO A 83 22.32 17.94 35.97
CA PRO A 83 23.16 18.50 37.03
C PRO A 83 24.66 18.54 36.67
N GLN A 84 25.15 17.53 35.95
CA GLN A 84 26.56 17.45 35.51
C GLN A 84 26.87 18.48 34.43
N ARG A 85 25.93 18.75 33.53
CA ARG A 85 26.08 19.78 32.50
C ARG A 85 26.05 21.19 33.08
N ILE A 86 25.25 21.42 34.14
CA ILE A 86 25.18 22.72 34.82
C ILE A 86 26.44 22.96 35.67
N SER A 87 27.01 21.93 36.30
CA SER A 87 28.27 22.07 37.06
C SER A 87 29.46 22.41 36.17
N HIS A 88 29.58 21.79 34.98
CA HIS A 88 30.66 22.12 34.04
C HIS A 88 30.57 23.53 33.46
N ALA A 89 29.37 24.11 33.35
CA ALA A 89 29.18 25.48 32.90
C ALA A 89 29.53 26.54 33.96
N GLN A 90 29.63 26.17 35.24
CA GLN A 90 30.02 27.08 36.32
C GLN A 90 31.54 27.20 36.49
N ASP A 91 32.32 26.25 35.98
CA ASP A 91 33.79 26.26 36.07
C ASP A 91 34.47 27.03 34.91
N GLU A 92 33.70 27.53 33.93
CA GLU A 92 34.22 28.26 32.75
C GLU A 92 34.17 29.80 32.86
N TYR A 93 33.95 30.38 34.07
CA TYR A 93 34.02 31.83 34.30
C TYR A 93 34.93 32.21 35.47
#